data_AF-A0A2D4EY57-F1
#
_entry.id   AF-A0A2D4EY57-F1
#
_cell.length_a   1.000
_cell.length_b   1.000
_cell.length_c   1.000
_cell.angle_alpha   90.00
_cell.angle_beta   90.00
_cell.angle_gamma   90.00
#
_symmetry.space_group_name_H-M   'P 1'
#
loop_
_entity.id
_entity.type
_entity.pdbx_description
1 polymer ?
#
loop_
_entity_poly.entity_id
_entity_poly.type
_entity_poly.pdbx_seq_one_letter_code
_entity_poly.pdbx_strand_id
1 'polypeptide(L)'
;MGLSSHICCWIKDFLTNRPQTVRIGSYFSSTLALSTGSPQGCVLSPLLYSLYTYDCTPSCPTNSIIKFADNTTLVGLISEDDETAYRSEVLRLVLWCKS
;
A
#
# COMPACT_ATOMS: atom_id res chain seq x y z
N MET A 1 -15.40 11.19 -0.65
CA MET A 1 -14.39 12.15 -1.13
C MET A 1 -14.52 12.25 -2.64
N GLY A 2 -14.85 13.44 -3.14
CA GLY A 2 -15.11 13.66 -4.57
C GLY A 2 -13.85 14.14 -5.28
N LEU A 3 -13.12 13.21 -5.92
CA LEU A 3 -12.15 13.55 -6.96
C LEU A 3 -12.91 13.82 -8.25
N SER A 4 -12.45 14.76 -9.07
CA SER A 4 -13.04 14.97 -10.38
C SER A 4 -12.81 13.73 -11.26
N SER A 5 -13.76 13.46 -12.16
CA SER A 5 -13.65 12.33 -13.11
C SER A 5 -12.31 12.37 -13.88
N HIS A 6 -11.85 13.57 -14.25
CA HIS A 6 -10.58 13.75 -14.95
C HIS A 6 -9.37 13.29 -14.13
N ILE A 7 -9.32 13.58 -12.83
CA ILE A 7 -8.22 13.12 -11.97
C ILE A 7 -8.29 11.60 -11.80
N CYS A 8 -9.49 11.03 -11.64
CA CYS A 8 -9.65 9.57 -11.57
C CYS A 8 -9.18 8.88 -12.84
N CYS A 9 -9.53 9.40 -14.03
CA CYS A 9 -9.05 8.86 -15.30
C CYS A 9 -7.53 9.00 -15.41
N TRP A 10 -6.96 10.15 -15.04
CA TRP A 10 -5.52 10.36 -15.08
C TRP A 10 -4.76 9.42 -14.13
N ILE A 11 -5.26 9.19 -12.90
CA ILE A 11 -4.69 8.21 -11.96
C ILE A 11 -4.80 6.78 -12.53
N LYS A 12 -5.92 6.44 -13.18
CA LYS A 12 -6.11 5.14 -13.82
C LYS A 12 -5.10 4.95 -14.97
N ASP A 13 -4.92 5.94 -15.83
CA ASP A 13 -3.95 5.88 -16.92
C ASP A 13 -2.52 5.82 -16.37
N PHE A 14 -2.24 6.55 -15.28
CA PHE A 14 -0.97 6.46 -14.55
C PHE A 14 -0.76 5.05 -13.97
N LEU A 15 -1.81 4.34 -13.56
CA LEU A 15 -1.72 3.04 -12.90
C LEU A 15 -1.81 1.83 -13.85
N THR A 16 -2.22 2.00 -15.12
CA THR A 16 -2.54 0.88 -16.02
C THR A 16 -1.80 0.94 -17.35
N ASN A 17 -1.54 -0.23 -17.95
CA ASN A 17 -0.97 -0.40 -19.29
C ASN A 17 0.31 0.41 -19.55
N ARG A 18 1.15 0.59 -18.53
CA ARG A 18 2.40 1.35 -18.65
C ARG A 18 3.47 0.52 -19.35
N PRO A 19 3.96 0.92 -20.54
CA PRO A 19 5.09 0.23 -21.15
C PRO A 19 6.39 0.51 -20.37
N GLN A 20 7.10 -0.56 -20.01
CA GLN A 20 8.39 -0.49 -19.34
C GLN A 20 9.42 -1.35 -20.08
N THR A 21 10.63 -0.81 -20.21
CA THR A 21 11.79 -1.47 -20.79
C THR A 21 13.00 -1.22 -19.89
N VAL A 22 13.83 -2.23 -19.68
CA VAL A 22 15.09 -2.10 -18.94
C VAL A 22 16.23 -1.94 -19.94
N ARG A 23 17.15 -1.01 -19.65
CA ARG A 23 18.36 -0.80 -20.45
C ARG A 23 19.59 -1.04 -19.59
N ILE A 24 20.54 -1.82 -20.11
CA ILE A 24 21.86 -2.03 -19.50
C ILE A 24 22.91 -1.76 -20.57
N GLY A 25 23.62 -0.63 -20.46
CA GLY A 25 24.58 -0.18 -21.48
C GLY A 25 23.92 0.07 -22.83
N SER A 26 24.22 -0.75 -23.83
CA SER A 26 23.61 -0.74 -25.16
C SER A 26 22.47 -1.75 -25.34
N TYR A 27 22.25 -2.65 -24.37
CA TYR A 27 21.23 -3.68 -24.44
C TYR A 27 19.90 -3.21 -23.87
N PHE A 28 18.81 -3.66 -24.49
CA PHE A 28 17.44 -3.39 -24.07
C PHE A 28 16.69 -4.70 -23.85
N SER A 29 15.84 -4.74 -22.83
CA SER A 29 14.85 -5.82 -22.69
C SER A 29 13.75 -5.68 -23.74
N SER A 30 12.90 -6.70 -23.86
CA SER A 30 11.58 -6.51 -24.46
C SER A 30 10.76 -5.52 -23.63
N THR A 31 9.81 -4.84 -24.27
CA THR A 31 8.83 -3.99 -23.59
C THR A 31 7.78 -4.85 -22.90
N LEU A 32 7.48 -4.54 -21.64
CA LEU A 32 6.39 -5.14 -20.87
C LEU A 32 5.39 -4.05 -20.48
N ALA A 33 4.10 -4.31 -20.68
CA ALA A 33 3.05 -3.43 -20.17
C ALA A 33 2.70 -3.82 -18.72
N LEU A 34 2.88 -2.89 -17.79
CA LEU A 34 2.60 -3.09 -16.37
C LEU A 34 1.34 -2.34 -15.94
N SER A 35 0.48 -3.06 -15.23
CA SER A 35 -0.71 -2.51 -14.56
C SER A 35 -0.67 -2.73 -13.04
N THR A 36 0.47 -3.20 -12.53
CA THR A 36 0.71 -3.47 -11.11
C THR A 36 1.74 -2.49 -10.56
N GLY A 37 1.55 -2.08 -9.31
CA GLY A 37 2.36 -1.05 -8.68
C GLY A 37 2.26 0.30 -9.36
N SER A 38 3.14 1.21 -8.96
CA SER A 38 3.27 2.55 -9.51
C SER A 38 4.68 2.74 -10.10
N PRO A 39 4.88 3.71 -10.99
CA PRO A 39 6.21 4.05 -11.49
C PRO A 39 7.20 4.31 -10.36
N GLN A 40 8.35 3.63 -10.42
CA GLN A 40 9.44 3.84 -9.45
C GLN A 40 10.01 5.24 -9.60
N GLY A 41 10.27 5.92 -8.48
CA GLY A 41 10.81 7.29 -8.47
C GLY A 41 9.78 8.39 -8.74
N CYS A 42 8.49 8.06 -8.90
CA CYS A 42 7.45 9.08 -9.02
C CYS A 42 7.03 9.60 -7.64
N VAL A 43 6.93 10.94 -7.52
CA VAL A 43 6.49 11.64 -6.30
C VAL A 43 5.05 11.29 -5.90
N LEU A 44 4.23 10.87 -6.85
CA LEU A 44 2.84 10.49 -6.60
C LEU A 44 2.71 9.09 -6.00
N SER A 45 3.69 8.21 -6.23
CA SER A 45 3.65 6.81 -5.81
C SER A 45 3.43 6.63 -4.30
N PRO A 46 4.13 7.36 -3.40
CA PRO A 46 3.90 7.27 -1.95
C PRO A 46 2.50 7.73 -1.52
N LEU A 47 1.94 8.77 -2.17
CA LEU A 47 0.59 9.24 -1.88
C LEU A 47 -0.45 8.19 -2.27
N LEU A 48 -0.33 7.61 -3.46
CA LEU A 48 -1.23 6.55 -3.92
C LEU A 48 -1.12 5.30 -3.04
N TYR A 49 0.07 4.95 -2.57
CA TYR A 49 0.25 3.87 -1.61
C TYR A 49 -0.43 4.16 -0.26
N SER A 50 -0.32 5.39 0.23
CA SER A 50 -0.97 5.80 1.48
C SER A 50 -2.50 5.74 1.37
N LEU A 51 -3.05 6.11 0.22
CA LEU A 51 -4.49 5.98 -0.09
C LEU A 51 -4.90 4.51 -0.24
N TYR A 52 -4.09 3.71 -0.93
CA TYR A 52 -4.34 2.29 -1.16
C TYR A 52 -4.41 1.48 0.14
N THR A 53 -3.58 1.84 1.12
CA THR A 53 -3.53 1.18 2.43
C THR A 53 -4.31 1.92 3.52
N TYR A 54 -5.10 2.94 3.15
CA TYR A 54 -5.73 3.86 4.11
C TYR A 54 -6.67 3.14 5.09
N ASP A 55 -7.41 2.15 4.60
CA ASP A 55 -8.38 1.34 5.33
C ASP A 55 -7.76 0.38 6.36
N CYS A 56 -6.46 0.09 6.24
CA CYS A 56 -5.67 -0.62 7.26
C CYS A 56 -5.61 0.23 8.55
N THR A 57 -6.55 -0.01 9.45
CA THR A 57 -6.81 0.75 10.68
C THR A 57 -7.09 -0.22 11.83
N PRO A 58 -6.68 0.08 13.08
CA PRO A 58 -6.92 -0.81 14.22
C PRO A 58 -8.42 -1.00 14.47
N SER A 59 -8.84 -2.21 14.87
CA SER A 59 -10.21 -2.50 15.31
C SER A 59 -10.39 -2.28 16.81
N CYS A 60 -9.32 -2.44 17.59
CA CYS A 60 -9.34 -2.19 19.02
C CYS A 60 -8.67 -0.85 19.36
N PRO A 61 -9.28 0.01 20.21
CA PRO A 61 -8.73 1.31 20.57
C PRO A 61 -7.45 1.24 21.41
N THR A 62 -7.17 0.11 22.05
CA THR A 62 -5.91 -0.13 22.78
C THR A 62 -4.75 -0.51 21.87
N ASN A 63 -5.03 -0.68 20.57
CA ASN A 63 -4.04 -1.00 19.55
C ASN A 63 -3.89 0.16 18.58
N SER A 64 -2.68 0.34 18.06
CA SER A 64 -2.33 1.38 17.11
C SER A 64 -1.61 0.78 15.91
N ILE A 65 -2.01 1.21 14.71
CA ILE A 65 -1.31 0.88 13.47
C ILE A 65 -0.62 2.14 12.97
N ILE A 66 0.71 2.09 12.88
CA ILE A 66 1.55 3.17 12.37
C ILE A 66 2.10 2.72 11.02
N LYS A 67 1.87 3.53 9.98
CA LYS A 67 2.25 3.22 8.58
C LYS A 67 3.27 4.22 8.08
N PHE A 68 4.33 3.74 7.46
CA PHE A 68 5.31 4.54 6.73
C PHE A 68 5.80 3.80 5.49
N ALA A 69 5.37 4.28 4.32
CA ALA A 69 5.54 3.55 3.06
C ALA A 69 5.11 2.07 3.26
N ASP A 70 5.92 1.11 2.82
CA ASP A 70 5.69 -0.32 2.96
C ASP A 70 5.79 -0.86 4.40
N ASN A 71 6.29 -0.07 5.36
CA ASN A 71 6.42 -0.49 6.75
C ASN A 71 5.14 -0.22 7.53
N THR A 72 4.64 -1.28 8.18
CA THR A 72 3.49 -1.20 9.10
C THR A 72 3.90 -1.72 10.46
N THR A 73 3.74 -0.89 11.50
CA THR A 73 4.00 -1.24 12.89
C THR A 73 2.68 -1.34 13.65
N LEU A 74 2.43 -2.50 14.26
CA LEU A 74 1.32 -2.71 15.18
C LEU A 74 1.84 -2.60 16.62
N VAL A 75 1.27 -1.68 17.38
CA VAL A 75 1.52 -1.50 18.81
C VAL A 75 0.25 -1.86 19.55
N GLY A 76 0.34 -2.69 20.59
CA GLY A 76 -0.81 -3.04 21.42
C GLY A 76 -0.48 -2.98 22.90
N LEU A 77 -1.45 -2.57 23.71
CA LEU A 77 -1.34 -2.60 25.16
C LEU A 77 -1.64 -4.02 25.67
N ILE A 78 -0.70 -4.60 26.42
CA ILE A 78 -0.90 -5.82 27.20
C ILE A 78 -1.13 -5.39 28.64
N SER A 79 -2.26 -5.81 29.21
CA SER A 79 -2.66 -5.46 30.58
C SER A 79 -3.08 -6.74 31.30
N GLU A 80 -2.67 -6.88 32.56
CA GLU A 80 -3.04 -8.04 33.39
C GLU A 80 -2.74 -9.41 32.73
N ASP A 81 -1.64 -9.49 31.97
CA ASP A 81 -1.25 -10.68 31.19
C ASP A 81 -2.23 -11.05 30.05
N ASP A 82 -3.18 -10.17 29.71
CA ASP A 82 -4.07 -10.32 28.56
C ASP A 82 -3.50 -9.63 27.31
N GLU A 83 -3.08 -10.45 26.35
CA GLU A 83 -2.64 -10.02 25.01
C GLU A 83 -3.69 -10.31 23.91
N THR A 84 -4.90 -10.73 24.26
CA THR A 84 -5.93 -11.20 23.30
C THR A 84 -6.24 -10.16 22.25
N ALA A 85 -6.39 -8.89 22.65
CA ALA A 85 -6.65 -7.78 21.74
C ALA A 85 -5.51 -7.62 20.72
N TYR A 86 -4.25 -7.66 21.17
CA TYR A 86 -3.08 -7.57 20.30
C TYR A 86 -2.99 -8.76 19.34
N ARG A 87 -3.16 -10.00 19.82
CA ARG A 87 -3.11 -11.20 18.97
C ARG A 87 -4.20 -11.20 17.90
N SER A 88 -5.42 -10.80 18.28
CA SER A 88 -6.53 -10.66 17.33
C SER A 88 -6.20 -9.64 16.24
N GLU A 89 -5.53 -8.54 16.60
CA GLU A 89 -5.08 -7.55 15.61
C GLU A 89 -4.00 -8.08 14.68
N VAL A 90 -3.02 -8.82 15.20
CA VAL A 90 -1.99 -9.46 14.37
C VAL A 90 -2.64 -10.36 13.32
N LEU A 91 -3.61 -11.19 13.73
CA LEU A 91 -4.32 -12.07 12.80
C LEU A 91 -5.09 -11.27 11.73
N ARG A 92 -5.78 -10.21 12.14
CA ARG A 92 -6.52 -9.35 11.22
C ARG A 92 -5.60 -8.65 10.21
N LEU A 93 -4.45 -8.15 10.66
CA LEU A 93 -3.44 -7.54 9.79
C LEU A 93 -2.90 -8.56 8.78
N VAL A 94 -2.59 -9.79 9.21
CA VAL A 94 -2.15 -10.88 8.32
C VAL A 94 -3.21 -11.23 7.28
N LEU A 95 -4.50 -11.26 7.65
CA LEU A 95 -5.59 -11.51 6.72
C LEU A 95 -5.77 -10.35 5.73
N TRP A 96 -5.65 -9.12 6.19
CA TRP A 96 -5.70 -7.93 5.34
C TRP A 96 -4.57 -7.95 4.29
N CYS A 97 -3.34 -8.31 4.68
CA CYS A 97 -2.21 -8.41 3.72
C CYS A 97 -2.38 -9.51 2.65
N LYS A 98 -3.29 -10.47 2.86
CA LYS A 98 -3.57 -11.55 1.90
C LYS A 98 -4.76 -11.28 0.99
N SER A 99 -5.51 -10.21 1.26
CA SER A 99 -6.69 -9.78 0.49
C SER A 99 -6.25 -9.02 -0.76
#